data_AF-A0A5M9JWB1-F1
#
_entry.id   AF-A0A5M9JWB1-F1
#
_cell.length_a   1.000
_cell.length_b   1.000
_cell.length_c   1.000
_cell.angle_alpha   90.00
_cell.angle_beta   90.00
_cell.angle_gamma   90.00
#
_symmetry.space_group_name_H-M   'P 1'
#
loop_
_entity.id
_entity.type
_entity.pdbx_description
1 polymer ?
#
loop_
_entity_poly.entity_id
_entity_poly.type
_entity_poly.pdbx_seq_one_letter_code
_entity_poly.pdbx_strand_id
1 'polypeptide(L)'
;MKNDPKSPIITTWLDWLCNPGPLLPQRNLTLAMDLATITFAIPGIFWSFQSLHFVVGIVENYTLVDWKTDMAYAQEIGIDGFALNCASIDSYTPTQLALAYQAASETGFHVFISFDFAYWNNGNTNNITDYMNKYASHPGQMQYNGGAIVSTFVGDSFNWAPVKAGTNHTLFAIPMMQDPIEATYQPTSFDGAFSWLAWPTDGGNSIIPGPMTTIWDDKYFLYLAGKPYMAPVSPWFSTHFNSKNWVFICEELITDRWNQMLALKPALIEIISWNDFGESHYISPAEPNHKDDGSSQWADGFPHDGWRIISKPYIAAYKSGASAPTVTQDQLVYWYRPTPKGITCTNDTLGPPNGLQMLADDIFVTTLLTNPATLIVTSGNNAPVSVNIPAGIITTNFTMGVGNQYFQVKRNGSLILNGYGGLNIANTCEKYNFNAYVGSLNGTSNAGPPPPATSTSTSSLSTSTSILTLTSTSTEPTSITTTTTSTTSTISSIPLTSPTTTTTTISTIPSVSLTSSTSPGSPSPSTVCTSGIGPENYIGLCQFCCNYGYCPPWPLYVPIIRRSNSSATSHEPSRISIAGRR
;
A
#
# COMPACT_ATOMS: atom_id res chain seq x y z
N MET A 1 60.20 -17.89 18.99
CA MET A 1 61.07 -17.80 17.79
C MET A 1 60.24 -17.12 16.71
N LYS A 2 60.19 -15.78 16.63
CA LYS A 2 61.08 -14.87 15.87
C LYS A 2 61.40 -15.38 14.45
N ASN A 3 60.79 -14.78 13.42
CA ASN A 3 61.43 -13.72 12.65
C ASN A 3 60.43 -13.02 11.69
N ASP A 4 60.46 -11.69 11.76
CA ASP A 4 59.95 -10.66 10.83
C ASP A 4 61.18 -10.12 10.04
N PRO A 5 61.07 -9.42 8.89
CA PRO A 5 61.01 -7.95 8.97
C PRO A 5 60.31 -7.17 7.81
N LYS A 6 59.59 -6.10 8.22
CA LYS A 6 59.65 -4.67 7.76
C LYS A 6 58.76 -4.13 6.59
N SER A 7 57.97 -3.11 6.96
CA SER A 7 57.30 -2.00 6.21
C SER A 7 58.28 -0.79 6.00
N PRO A 8 57.97 0.44 5.46
CA PRO A 8 56.74 1.08 4.90
C PRO A 8 56.94 2.02 3.64
N ILE A 9 55.88 2.67 3.13
CA ILE A 9 55.74 4.14 2.82
C ILE A 9 54.78 4.46 1.64
N ILE A 10 53.91 5.44 1.92
CA ILE A 10 52.92 6.16 1.12
C ILE A 10 53.58 7.36 0.40
N THR A 11 53.32 7.59 -0.90
CA THR A 11 52.93 8.88 -1.55
C THR A 11 53.18 8.89 -3.08
N THR A 12 52.45 9.78 -3.76
CA THR A 12 52.59 10.34 -5.14
C THR A 12 52.03 9.53 -6.31
N TRP A 13 50.83 9.90 -6.80
CA TRP A 13 50.47 9.96 -8.23
C TRP A 13 49.33 10.97 -8.43
N LEU A 14 49.69 12.25 -8.42
CA LEU A 14 48.91 13.37 -8.94
C LEU A 14 49.93 14.15 -9.78
N ASP A 15 50.08 13.83 -11.07
CA ASP A 15 50.84 14.62 -12.08
C ASP A 15 50.84 13.95 -13.48
N TRP A 16 49.66 13.68 -14.05
CA TRP A 16 49.58 13.26 -15.46
C TRP A 16 48.34 13.73 -16.21
N LEU A 17 47.94 14.99 -16.02
CA LEU A 17 46.90 15.64 -16.84
C LEU A 17 47.30 17.08 -17.15
N CYS A 18 48.27 17.30 -18.05
CA CYS A 18 48.46 18.55 -18.82
C CYS A 18 49.65 18.44 -19.82
N ASN A 19 49.43 18.00 -21.08
CA ASN A 19 49.92 18.68 -22.30
C ASN A 19 49.60 17.93 -23.61
N PRO A 20 49.34 18.60 -24.76
CA PRO A 20 48.93 17.98 -26.02
C PRO A 20 50.00 17.93 -27.14
N GLY A 21 49.98 16.85 -27.94
CA GLY A 21 50.46 16.72 -29.34
C GLY A 21 51.90 16.21 -29.61
N PRO A 22 52.29 15.75 -30.84
CA PRO A 22 51.49 15.48 -32.06
C PRO A 22 51.77 14.14 -32.82
N LEU A 23 50.72 13.67 -33.53
CA LEU A 23 50.55 12.93 -34.81
C LEU A 23 51.60 12.01 -35.51
N LEU A 24 51.11 10.78 -35.82
CA LEU A 24 51.26 9.87 -37.02
C LEU A 24 52.45 8.86 -37.15
N PRO A 25 52.33 7.74 -37.92
CA PRO A 25 51.15 7.11 -38.58
C PRO A 25 50.96 5.58 -38.35
N GLN A 26 49.79 5.12 -38.82
CA GLN A 26 49.18 3.79 -38.82
C GLN A 26 50.06 2.56 -39.13
N ARG A 27 49.82 1.47 -38.37
CA ARG A 27 49.81 0.09 -38.88
C ARG A 27 48.76 -0.76 -38.15
N ASN A 28 47.93 -1.43 -38.94
CA ASN A 28 46.87 -2.35 -38.54
C ASN A 28 47.39 -3.52 -37.70
N LEU A 29 46.87 -3.68 -36.48
CA LEU A 29 46.74 -4.98 -35.84
C LEU A 29 45.36 -5.08 -35.21
N THR A 30 44.52 -5.90 -35.83
CA THR A 30 43.23 -6.34 -35.31
C THR A 30 43.50 -7.27 -34.12
N LEU A 31 43.32 -6.78 -32.90
CA LEU A 31 43.23 -7.60 -31.70
C LEU A 31 41.83 -7.41 -31.11
N ALA A 32 41.08 -8.49 -31.02
CA ALA A 32 39.79 -8.54 -30.34
C ALA A 32 40.00 -8.09 -28.88
N MET A 33 39.41 -6.95 -28.50
CA MET A 33 39.29 -6.55 -27.10
C MET A 33 37.95 -7.05 -26.60
N ASP A 34 37.98 -8.08 -25.76
CA ASP A 34 36.93 -8.36 -24.80
C ASP A 34 36.70 -7.08 -23.97
N LEU A 35 35.52 -6.48 -24.14
CA LEU A 35 35.02 -5.44 -23.26
C LEU A 35 34.66 -6.08 -21.92
N ALA A 36 35.68 -6.30 -21.09
CA ALA A 36 35.47 -6.40 -19.65
C ALA A 36 35.05 -5.02 -19.16
N THR A 37 33.74 -4.80 -19.06
CA THR A 37 33.15 -3.66 -18.37
C THR A 37 33.61 -3.73 -16.91
N ILE A 38 34.68 -3.00 -16.58
CA ILE A 38 35.04 -2.73 -15.18
C ILE A 38 33.99 -1.76 -14.67
N THR A 39 32.92 -2.30 -14.10
CA THR A 39 31.96 -1.52 -13.31
C THR A 39 32.72 -1.06 -12.07
N PHE A 40 33.12 0.21 -12.04
CA PHE A 40 33.43 0.87 -10.77
C PHE A 40 32.13 0.88 -9.97
N ALA A 41 32.05 0.03 -8.95
CA ALA A 41 30.99 0.09 -7.95
C ALA A 41 31.07 1.47 -7.28
N ILE A 42 30.11 2.34 -7.61
CA ILE A 42 29.84 3.52 -6.81
C ILE A 42 29.44 2.98 -5.42
N PRO A 43 30.15 3.32 -4.33
CA PRO A 43 29.69 2.97 -2.99
C PRO A 43 28.41 3.78 -2.73
N GLY A 44 27.26 3.13 -2.86
CA GLY A 44 25.96 3.80 -2.76
C GLY A 44 24.76 3.06 -3.34
N ILE A 45 24.90 1.81 -3.82
CA ILE A 45 23.72 0.95 -4.02
C ILE A 45 23.25 0.53 -2.62
N PHE A 46 22.45 1.39 -1.98
CA PHE A 46 21.55 0.92 -0.95
C PHE A 46 20.65 -0.10 -1.63
N TRP A 47 20.70 -1.36 -1.19
CA TRP A 47 19.68 -2.32 -1.55
C TRP A 47 18.36 -1.78 -0.98
N SER A 48 17.54 -1.12 -1.81
CA SER A 48 16.21 -0.71 -1.40
C SER A 48 15.37 -1.98 -1.34
N PHE A 49 15.18 -2.52 -0.14
CA PHE A 49 14.41 -3.75 0.00
C PHE A 49 12.91 -3.44 0.06
N GLN A 50 12.14 -4.36 -0.50
CA GLN A 50 10.68 -4.30 -0.42
C GLN A 50 10.10 -5.62 0.07
N SER A 51 9.25 -5.53 1.09
CA SER A 51 8.53 -6.66 1.65
C SER A 51 7.02 -6.53 1.44
N LEU A 52 6.33 -7.65 1.58
CA LEU A 52 4.88 -7.70 1.71
C LEU A 52 4.51 -8.25 3.10
N HIS A 53 3.54 -7.62 3.74
CA HIS A 53 2.93 -8.15 4.96
C HIS A 53 2.17 -9.44 4.65
N PHE A 54 2.40 -10.51 5.39
CA PHE A 54 1.78 -11.81 5.17
C PHE A 54 1.17 -12.33 6.47
N VAL A 55 -0.14 -12.52 6.50
CA VAL A 55 -0.90 -13.01 7.67
C VAL A 55 -0.76 -14.53 7.75
N VAL A 56 0.01 -15.03 8.71
CA VAL A 56 0.19 -16.49 8.91
C VAL A 56 -1.03 -17.11 9.59
N GLY A 57 -1.81 -16.34 10.35
CA GLY A 57 -2.99 -16.80 11.09
C GLY A 57 -4.14 -17.37 10.23
N ILE A 58 -4.04 -17.26 8.90
CA ILE A 58 -5.03 -17.79 7.96
C ILE A 58 -4.47 -18.89 7.04
N VAL A 59 -3.25 -19.37 7.26
CA VAL A 59 -2.61 -20.36 6.36
C VAL A 59 -2.31 -21.70 7.04
N GLU A 60 -3.16 -22.12 7.98
CA GLU A 60 -3.05 -23.41 8.71
C GLU A 60 -2.76 -24.59 7.76
N ASN A 61 -3.43 -24.63 6.61
CA ASN A 61 -3.35 -25.72 5.63
C ASN A 61 -2.40 -25.46 4.45
N TYR A 62 -1.59 -24.40 4.48
CA TYR A 62 -0.61 -24.16 3.42
C TYR A 62 0.41 -25.28 3.32
N THR A 63 0.70 -25.68 2.09
CA THR A 63 1.75 -26.62 1.73
C THR A 63 2.99 -25.87 1.26
N LEU A 64 4.11 -26.59 1.10
CA LEU A 64 5.32 -26.02 0.50
C LEU A 64 5.07 -25.46 -0.91
N VAL A 65 4.16 -26.06 -1.68
CA VAL A 65 3.83 -25.63 -3.06
C VAL A 65 3.10 -24.30 -3.04
N ASP A 66 2.19 -24.09 -2.09
CA ASP A 66 1.47 -22.82 -1.94
C ASP A 66 2.45 -21.69 -1.64
N TRP A 67 3.34 -21.88 -0.64
CA TRP A 67 4.40 -20.92 -0.33
C TRP A 67 5.26 -20.56 -1.55
N LYS A 68 5.71 -21.56 -2.32
CA LYS A 68 6.52 -21.32 -3.51
C LYS A 68 5.75 -20.57 -4.60
N THR A 69 4.46 -20.83 -4.73
CA THR A 69 3.59 -20.18 -5.71
C THR A 69 3.44 -18.70 -5.41
N ASP A 70 3.17 -18.35 -4.15
CA ASP A 70 3.06 -16.95 -3.72
C ASP A 70 4.38 -16.21 -3.84
N MET A 71 5.50 -16.84 -3.48
CA MET A 71 6.83 -16.27 -3.68
C MET A 71 7.12 -16.01 -5.16
N ALA A 72 6.71 -16.90 -6.07
CA ALA A 72 6.89 -16.70 -7.50
C ALA A 72 6.09 -15.49 -8.01
N TYR A 73 4.84 -15.32 -7.56
CA TYR A 73 4.04 -14.14 -7.90
C TYR A 73 4.61 -12.84 -7.33
N ALA A 74 5.13 -12.87 -6.09
CA ALA A 74 5.79 -11.72 -5.49
C ALA A 74 7.09 -11.34 -6.22
N GLN A 75 7.89 -12.33 -6.61
CA GLN A 75 9.11 -12.14 -7.42
C GLN A 75 8.78 -11.54 -8.79
N GLU A 76 7.65 -11.89 -9.42
CA GLU A 76 7.23 -11.36 -10.73
C GLU A 76 7.15 -9.83 -10.74
N ILE A 77 6.79 -9.22 -9.60
CA ILE A 77 6.68 -7.78 -9.45
C ILE A 77 7.88 -7.13 -8.75
N GLY A 78 8.92 -7.92 -8.43
CA GLY A 78 10.19 -7.45 -7.89
C GLY A 78 10.26 -7.33 -6.37
N ILE A 79 9.34 -7.96 -5.64
CA ILE A 79 9.39 -8.05 -4.17
C ILE A 79 10.49 -9.01 -3.75
N ASP A 80 11.16 -8.71 -2.63
CA ASP A 80 12.31 -9.45 -2.11
C ASP A 80 11.95 -10.40 -0.96
N GLY A 81 10.88 -10.10 -0.21
CA GLY A 81 10.47 -11.00 0.87
C GLY A 81 9.09 -10.80 1.47
N PHE A 82 8.70 -11.72 2.35
CA PHE A 82 7.48 -11.63 3.16
C PHE A 82 7.79 -11.37 4.63
N ALA A 83 7.04 -10.43 5.23
CA ALA A 83 6.97 -10.21 6.66
C ALA A 83 5.88 -11.12 7.24
N LEU A 84 6.28 -12.21 7.90
CA LEU A 84 5.39 -13.26 8.36
C LEU A 84 4.76 -12.87 9.70
N ASN A 85 3.59 -12.22 9.66
CA ASN A 85 2.81 -11.86 10.83
C ASN A 85 2.24 -13.12 11.49
N CYS A 86 2.69 -13.43 12.70
CA CYS A 86 2.29 -14.65 13.39
C CYS A 86 1.96 -14.44 14.86
N ALA A 87 0.92 -15.16 15.31
CA ALA A 87 0.50 -15.19 16.70
C ALA A 87 1.12 -16.37 17.45
N SER A 88 1.30 -16.21 18.77
CA SER A 88 1.83 -17.25 19.66
C SER A 88 0.83 -18.37 19.96
N ILE A 89 -0.46 -18.10 19.77
CA ILE A 89 -1.57 -18.99 20.13
C ILE A 89 -1.86 -20.06 19.08
N ASP A 90 -1.40 -19.85 17.85
CA ASP A 90 -1.64 -20.75 16.72
C ASP A 90 -0.67 -21.93 16.76
N SER A 91 -1.21 -23.13 16.97
CA SER A 91 -0.43 -24.37 17.08
C SER A 91 0.34 -24.72 15.80
N TYR A 92 -0.10 -24.20 14.64
CA TYR A 92 0.51 -24.42 13.33
C TYR A 92 1.59 -23.38 12.96
N THR A 93 1.74 -22.29 13.71
CA THR A 93 2.78 -21.26 13.47
C THR A 93 4.18 -21.87 13.29
N PRO A 94 4.67 -22.79 14.15
CA PRO A 94 5.99 -23.41 13.95
C PRO A 94 6.11 -24.16 12.62
N THR A 95 5.05 -24.85 12.18
CA THR A 95 5.01 -25.60 10.92
C THR A 95 5.04 -24.66 9.73
N GLN A 96 4.19 -23.63 9.72
CA GLN A 96 4.11 -22.69 8.61
C GLN A 96 5.36 -21.82 8.47
N LEU A 97 5.98 -21.41 9.59
CA LEU A 97 7.30 -20.77 9.54
C LEU A 97 8.35 -21.71 8.94
N ALA A 98 8.41 -22.98 9.35
CA ALA A 98 9.36 -23.92 8.76
C ALA A 98 9.18 -24.10 7.24
N LEU A 99 7.93 -24.22 6.77
CA LEU A 99 7.62 -24.31 5.34
C LEU A 99 7.98 -23.02 4.58
N ALA A 100 7.67 -21.85 5.14
CA ALA A 100 8.00 -20.57 4.54
C ALA A 100 9.52 -20.37 4.39
N TYR A 101 10.30 -20.62 5.45
CA TYR A 101 11.77 -20.52 5.38
C TYR A 101 12.37 -21.55 4.40
N GLN A 102 11.82 -22.77 4.36
CA GLN A 102 12.23 -23.77 3.38
C GLN A 102 11.95 -23.28 1.95
N ALA A 103 10.72 -22.87 1.65
CA ALA A 103 10.32 -22.34 0.35
C ALA A 103 11.22 -21.18 -0.08
N ALA A 104 11.45 -20.21 0.82
CA ALA A 104 12.30 -19.06 0.57
C ALA A 104 13.71 -19.46 0.14
N SER A 105 14.33 -20.41 0.86
CA SER A 105 15.66 -20.91 0.50
C SER A 105 15.69 -21.67 -0.83
N GLU A 106 14.62 -22.37 -1.18
CA GLU A 106 14.53 -23.15 -2.42
C GLU A 106 14.20 -22.29 -3.66
N THR A 107 13.61 -21.10 -3.47
CA THR A 107 13.24 -20.17 -4.56
C THR A 107 14.17 -18.96 -4.68
N GLY A 108 15.13 -18.80 -3.76
CA GLY A 108 15.97 -17.60 -3.67
C GLY A 108 15.19 -16.36 -3.25
N PHE A 109 14.08 -16.56 -2.54
CA PHE A 109 13.27 -15.50 -1.93
C PHE A 109 13.67 -15.31 -0.46
N HIS A 110 13.13 -14.28 0.18
CA HIS A 110 13.39 -14.04 1.60
C HIS A 110 12.11 -13.96 2.42
N VAL A 111 12.23 -14.26 3.71
CA VAL A 111 11.19 -14.04 4.71
C VAL A 111 11.81 -13.51 5.98
N PHE A 112 11.02 -12.84 6.80
CA PHE A 112 11.36 -12.53 8.18
C PHE A 112 10.12 -12.60 9.05
N ILE A 113 10.31 -12.84 10.35
CA ILE A 113 9.18 -12.94 11.28
C ILE A 113 8.72 -11.53 11.68
N SER A 114 7.41 -11.31 11.62
CA SER A 114 6.72 -10.20 12.26
C SER A 114 5.91 -10.75 13.43
N PHE A 115 6.34 -10.53 14.67
CA PHE A 115 5.62 -11.05 15.84
C PHE A 115 4.39 -10.19 16.12
N ASP A 116 3.21 -10.79 16.19
CA ASP A 116 1.97 -10.07 16.54
C ASP A 116 1.82 -9.87 18.06
N PHE A 117 2.16 -8.68 18.55
CA PHE A 117 2.12 -8.37 19.97
C PHE A 117 0.70 -8.21 20.56
N ALA A 118 -0.37 -8.46 19.78
CA ALA A 118 -1.67 -8.80 20.35
C ALA A 118 -1.65 -10.18 21.06
N TYR A 119 -0.72 -11.06 20.66
CA TYR A 119 -0.55 -12.42 21.19
C TYR A 119 0.85 -12.69 21.78
N TRP A 120 1.81 -11.82 21.51
CA TRP A 120 3.15 -11.83 22.12
C TRP A 120 3.30 -10.70 23.15
N ASN A 121 4.19 -10.86 24.13
CA ASN A 121 4.50 -9.82 25.11
C ASN A 121 5.94 -9.95 25.66
N ASN A 122 6.35 -9.02 26.52
CA ASN A 122 7.68 -9.00 27.14
C ASN A 122 8.05 -10.30 27.88
N GLY A 123 7.07 -11.06 28.38
CA GLY A 123 7.26 -12.37 29.00
C GLY A 123 7.70 -13.46 28.02
N ASN A 124 7.58 -13.24 26.71
CA ASN A 124 7.97 -14.20 25.67
C ASN A 124 9.40 -14.02 25.16
N THR A 125 10.23 -13.22 25.83
CA THR A 125 11.63 -12.95 25.43
C THR A 125 12.41 -14.22 25.08
N ASN A 126 12.31 -15.28 25.89
CA ASN A 126 13.01 -16.54 25.63
C ASN A 126 12.49 -17.24 24.36
N ASN A 127 11.16 -17.34 24.21
CA ASN A 127 10.56 -17.96 23.03
C ASN A 127 10.94 -17.21 21.74
N ILE A 128 10.89 -15.87 21.76
CA ILE A 128 11.31 -15.03 20.63
C ILE A 128 12.80 -15.27 20.32
N THR A 129 13.64 -15.35 21.36
CA THR A 129 15.08 -15.67 21.21
C THR A 129 15.30 -17.04 20.58
N ASP A 130 14.51 -18.06 20.93
CA ASP A 130 14.58 -19.39 20.33
C ASP A 130 14.22 -19.37 18.83
N TYR A 131 13.17 -18.62 18.45
CA TYR A 131 12.83 -18.39 17.05
C TYR A 131 13.97 -17.69 16.30
N MET A 132 14.55 -16.64 16.89
CA MET A 132 15.65 -15.92 16.26
C MET A 132 16.91 -16.79 16.14
N ASN A 133 17.25 -17.61 17.14
CA ASN A 133 18.36 -18.58 17.03
C ASN A 133 18.12 -19.62 15.93
N LYS A 134 16.87 -20.00 15.69
CA LYS A 134 16.52 -20.96 14.63
C LYS A 134 16.61 -20.35 13.23
N TYR A 135 16.20 -19.10 13.06
CA TYR A 135 15.95 -18.52 11.74
C TYR A 135 16.90 -17.38 11.34
N ALA A 136 17.52 -16.66 12.27
CA ALA A 136 18.30 -15.44 11.96
C ALA A 136 19.47 -15.70 10.99
N SER A 137 20.09 -16.87 11.03
CA SER A 137 21.16 -17.28 10.10
C SER A 137 20.67 -18.16 8.95
N HIS A 138 19.36 -18.37 8.80
CA HIS A 138 18.79 -19.21 7.75
C HIS A 138 19.01 -18.57 6.37
N PRO A 139 19.31 -19.34 5.30
CA PRO A 139 19.51 -18.76 3.95
C PRO A 139 18.31 -17.97 3.41
N GLY A 140 17.09 -18.39 3.79
CA GLY A 140 15.85 -17.68 3.46
C GLY A 140 15.55 -16.48 4.36
N GLN A 141 16.34 -16.18 5.39
CA GLN A 141 16.13 -15.02 6.26
C GLN A 141 16.54 -13.73 5.55
N MET A 142 15.65 -12.75 5.56
CA MET A 142 15.96 -11.41 5.06
C MET A 142 16.98 -10.71 5.97
N GLN A 143 18.03 -10.15 5.36
CA GLN A 143 19.12 -9.46 6.05
C GLN A 143 19.15 -7.97 5.65
N TYR A 144 19.42 -7.08 6.61
CA TYR A 144 19.65 -5.67 6.37
C TYR A 144 20.89 -5.22 7.14
N ASN A 145 21.85 -4.60 6.45
CA ASN A 145 23.14 -4.18 7.03
C ASN A 145 23.85 -5.28 7.84
N GLY A 146 23.75 -6.54 7.38
CA GLY A 146 24.36 -7.70 8.03
C GLY A 146 23.60 -8.26 9.24
N GLY A 147 22.43 -7.70 9.59
CA GLY A 147 21.55 -8.22 10.63
C GLY A 147 20.28 -8.84 10.07
N ALA A 148 19.79 -9.90 10.71
CA ALA A 148 18.51 -10.53 10.37
C ALA A 148 17.37 -9.60 10.75
N ILE A 149 16.53 -9.25 9.77
CA ILE A 149 15.37 -8.39 10.01
C ILE A 149 14.38 -9.15 10.91
N VAL A 150 13.81 -8.44 11.87
CA VAL A 150 12.64 -8.87 12.63
C VAL A 150 11.75 -7.67 12.87
N SER A 151 10.44 -7.83 12.68
CA SER A 151 9.46 -6.78 12.95
C SER A 151 8.39 -7.27 13.91
N THR A 152 7.40 -6.41 14.13
CA THR A 152 6.23 -6.71 14.96
C THR A 152 5.00 -6.09 14.32
N PHE A 153 3.83 -6.64 14.61
CA PHE A 153 2.59 -5.87 14.61
C PHE A 153 2.34 -5.44 16.06
N VAL A 154 2.10 -4.13 16.25
CA VAL A 154 2.20 -3.45 17.57
C VAL A 154 3.51 -3.81 18.28
N GLY A 155 3.62 -3.71 19.61
CA GLY A 155 4.83 -4.13 20.34
C GLY A 155 5.92 -3.06 20.45
N ASP A 156 5.50 -1.80 20.35
CA ASP A 156 6.29 -0.57 20.42
C ASP A 156 7.26 -0.53 21.62
N SER A 157 6.83 -1.11 22.74
CA SER A 157 7.55 -1.11 24.02
C SER A 157 8.37 -2.37 24.30
N PHE A 158 8.46 -3.30 23.34
CA PHE A 158 9.21 -4.53 23.54
C PHE A 158 10.72 -4.27 23.61
N ASN A 159 11.37 -4.78 24.66
CA ASN A 159 12.81 -4.62 24.84
C ASN A 159 13.58 -5.66 24.04
N TRP A 160 14.17 -5.23 22.92
CA TRP A 160 14.97 -6.09 22.04
C TRP A 160 16.37 -6.44 22.55
N ALA A 161 16.90 -5.78 23.58
CA ALA A 161 18.28 -6.01 24.03
C ALA A 161 18.54 -7.46 24.49
N PRO A 162 17.68 -8.09 25.32
CA PRO A 162 17.87 -9.48 25.71
C PRO A 162 17.82 -10.45 24.53
N VAL A 163 16.91 -10.24 23.57
CA VAL A 163 16.81 -11.08 22.37
C VAL A 163 18.07 -10.97 21.51
N LYS A 164 18.56 -9.74 21.30
CA LYS A 164 19.83 -9.48 20.60
C LYS A 164 21.02 -10.14 21.29
N ALA A 165 21.09 -10.07 22.62
CA ALA A 165 22.17 -10.69 23.38
C ALA A 165 22.11 -12.22 23.39
N GLY A 166 20.91 -12.79 23.34
CA GLY A 166 20.67 -14.24 23.38
C GLY A 166 20.67 -14.92 22.01
N THR A 167 20.69 -14.16 20.91
CA THR A 167 20.70 -14.70 19.55
C THR A 167 22.11 -14.81 19.00
N ASN A 168 22.49 -15.98 18.50
CA ASN A 168 23.79 -16.23 17.88
C ASN A 168 23.89 -15.73 16.42
N HIS A 169 23.35 -14.55 16.16
CA HIS A 169 23.38 -13.82 14.89
C HIS A 169 23.00 -12.36 15.14
N THR A 170 23.51 -11.42 14.35
CA THR A 170 23.15 -10.01 14.49
C THR A 170 21.68 -9.82 14.12
N LEU A 171 20.90 -9.09 14.93
CA LEU A 171 19.51 -8.77 14.61
C LEU A 171 19.37 -7.30 14.21
N PHE A 172 18.45 -7.07 13.27
CA PHE A 172 17.99 -5.75 12.84
C PHE A 172 16.49 -5.62 13.17
N ALA A 173 16.19 -5.14 14.37
CA ALA A 173 14.83 -5.05 14.89
C ALA A 173 14.14 -3.76 14.45
N ILE A 174 13.01 -3.90 13.75
CA ILE A 174 12.19 -2.81 13.20
C ILE A 174 10.74 -3.03 13.66
N PRO A 175 10.42 -2.76 14.94
CA PRO A 175 9.05 -2.91 15.43
C PRO A 175 8.09 -1.95 14.71
N MET A 176 6.82 -2.34 14.62
CA MET A 176 5.76 -1.37 14.30
C MET A 176 5.66 -0.39 15.46
N MET A 177 5.75 0.91 15.16
CA MET A 177 5.45 1.97 16.10
C MET A 177 4.15 2.65 15.70
N GLN A 178 3.20 2.80 16.61
CA GLN A 178 1.92 3.45 16.40
C GLN A 178 2.09 4.96 16.30
N ASP A 179 2.76 5.57 17.29
CA ASP A 179 3.18 6.97 17.23
C ASP A 179 4.71 7.06 17.08
N PRO A 180 5.22 7.66 15.99
CA PRO A 180 6.67 7.78 15.79
C PRO A 180 7.41 8.53 16.91
N ILE A 181 6.73 9.38 17.71
CA ILE A 181 7.37 10.06 18.85
C ILE A 181 7.88 9.07 19.90
N GLU A 182 7.31 7.86 19.96
CA GLU A 182 7.72 6.79 20.86
C GLU A 182 9.20 6.43 20.70
N ALA A 183 9.76 6.59 19.49
CA ALA A 183 11.18 6.37 19.23
C ALA A 183 12.11 7.22 20.12
N THR A 184 11.62 8.32 20.69
CA THR A 184 12.40 9.25 21.54
C THR A 184 12.49 8.82 23.01
N TYR A 185 11.61 7.93 23.48
CA TYR A 185 11.57 7.52 24.89
C TYR A 185 11.42 6.01 25.11
N GLN A 186 11.07 5.22 24.09
CA GLN A 186 11.07 3.76 24.17
C GLN A 186 12.51 3.22 24.32
N PRO A 187 12.69 2.00 24.89
CA PRO A 187 14.00 1.38 25.01
C PRO A 187 14.73 1.35 23.67
N THR A 188 15.96 1.87 23.61
CA THR A 188 16.67 2.15 22.36
C THR A 188 17.17 0.93 21.58
N SER A 189 16.84 -0.28 22.03
CA SER A 189 17.39 -1.54 21.51
C SER A 189 16.85 -1.94 20.13
N PHE A 190 15.92 -1.19 19.55
CA PHE A 190 15.49 -1.32 18.16
C PHE A 190 16.42 -0.55 17.20
N ASP A 191 16.48 -0.97 15.94
CA ASP A 191 17.36 -0.41 14.91
C ASP A 191 16.64 0.51 13.93
N GLY A 192 15.32 0.39 13.82
CA GLY A 192 14.44 1.23 13.00
C GLY A 192 13.00 1.16 13.48
N ALA A 193 12.06 1.70 12.71
CA ALA A 193 10.63 1.47 12.94
C ALA A 193 9.85 1.30 11.64
N PHE A 194 8.76 0.55 11.75
CA PHE A 194 7.77 0.32 10.73
C PHE A 194 6.47 1.07 11.10
N SER A 195 5.72 1.53 10.10
CA SER A 195 4.44 2.20 10.32
C SER A 195 3.29 1.37 9.75
N TRP A 196 2.17 1.32 10.47
CA TRP A 196 0.90 0.77 9.97
C TRP A 196 -0.01 1.82 9.32
N LEU A 197 0.45 3.07 9.22
CA LEU A 197 -0.32 4.20 8.70
C LEU A 197 -0.31 4.21 7.16
N ALA A 198 -0.97 3.23 6.54
CA ALA A 198 -0.98 3.04 5.08
C ALA A 198 -2.09 3.80 4.34
N TRP A 199 -3.07 4.33 5.07
CA TRP A 199 -4.30 4.97 4.58
C TRP A 199 -4.45 6.37 5.18
N PRO A 200 -5.33 7.24 4.63
CA PRO A 200 -5.54 8.57 5.20
C PRO A 200 -5.80 8.51 6.71
N THR A 201 -4.98 9.24 7.47
CA THR A 201 -4.96 9.15 8.94
C THR A 201 -4.53 10.46 9.58
N ASP A 202 -5.08 10.74 10.75
CA ASP A 202 -4.68 11.80 11.67
C ASP A 202 -3.70 11.31 12.74
N GLY A 203 -3.07 10.14 12.54
CA GLY A 203 -2.16 9.48 13.46
C GLY A 203 -2.80 8.35 14.27
N GLY A 204 -4.12 8.26 14.24
CA GLY A 204 -4.86 7.10 14.75
C GLY A 204 -5.24 6.14 13.62
N ASN A 205 -5.69 4.95 13.99
CA ASN A 205 -6.42 4.06 13.09
C ASN A 205 -7.83 4.64 12.83
N SER A 206 -7.87 5.81 12.16
CA SER A 206 -8.99 6.73 12.10
C SER A 206 -9.51 6.87 10.67
N ILE A 207 -10.82 7.04 10.52
CA ILE A 207 -11.44 7.34 9.24
C ILE A 207 -11.49 8.86 9.07
N ILE A 208 -10.61 9.39 8.24
CA ILE A 208 -10.59 10.81 7.89
C ILE A 208 -10.83 11.00 6.39
N PRO A 209 -11.26 12.19 5.96
CA PRO A 209 -11.23 12.52 4.54
C PRO A 209 -9.81 12.35 3.97
N GLY A 210 -9.73 11.71 2.80
CA GLY A 210 -8.49 11.66 2.03
C GLY A 210 -8.15 12.99 1.35
N PRO A 211 -7.08 13.03 0.53
CA PRO A 211 -6.18 11.92 0.20
C PRO A 211 -5.15 11.65 1.30
N MET A 212 -4.38 10.57 1.14
CA MET A 212 -3.25 10.25 2.02
C MET A 212 -2.15 11.30 1.87
N THR A 213 -1.54 11.73 2.98
CA THR A 213 -0.45 12.72 3.00
C THR A 213 0.83 12.13 3.59
N THR A 214 1.95 12.85 3.50
CA THR A 214 3.25 12.43 4.04
C THR A 214 3.53 12.91 5.46
N ILE A 215 2.58 13.58 6.12
CA ILE A 215 2.80 14.22 7.43
C ILE A 215 3.30 13.21 8.48
N TRP A 216 2.82 11.98 8.43
CA TRP A 216 3.26 10.93 9.36
C TRP A 216 4.61 10.34 8.97
N ASP A 217 4.88 10.13 7.69
CA ASP A 217 6.21 9.74 7.21
C ASP A 217 7.28 10.74 7.67
N ASP A 218 7.01 12.04 7.54
CA ASP A 218 7.90 13.12 7.99
C ASP A 218 8.17 13.05 9.50
N LYS A 219 7.18 12.65 10.30
CA LYS A 219 7.35 12.41 11.74
C LYS A 219 8.20 11.17 12.03
N TYR A 220 8.07 10.08 11.26
CA TYR A 220 8.99 8.94 11.39
C TYR A 220 10.42 9.39 11.10
N PHE A 221 10.66 10.09 10.00
CA PHE A 221 12.00 10.60 9.69
C PHE A 221 12.56 11.49 10.79
N LEU A 222 11.73 12.38 11.35
CA LEU A 222 12.11 13.27 12.44
C LEU A 222 12.48 12.50 13.71
N TYR A 223 11.60 11.64 14.21
CA TYR A 223 11.76 11.00 15.52
C TYR A 223 12.67 9.78 15.52
N LEU A 224 12.87 9.13 14.36
CA LEU A 224 13.86 8.07 14.21
C LEU A 224 15.30 8.60 14.18
N ALA A 225 15.49 9.91 14.02
CA ALA A 225 16.78 10.59 14.13
C ALA A 225 17.92 9.89 13.34
N GLY A 226 17.60 9.45 12.11
CA GLY A 226 18.52 8.77 11.20
C GLY A 226 18.49 7.24 11.25
N LYS A 227 17.71 6.62 12.15
CA LYS A 227 17.40 5.19 12.08
C LYS A 227 16.51 4.88 10.87
N PRO A 228 16.64 3.70 10.23
CA PRO A 228 15.80 3.32 9.09
C PRO A 228 14.30 3.34 9.38
N TYR A 229 13.58 3.97 8.46
CA TYR A 229 12.12 3.97 8.39
C TYR A 229 11.65 2.96 7.35
N MET A 230 10.76 2.05 7.74
CA MET A 230 10.02 1.16 6.86
C MET A 230 8.63 1.74 6.61
N ALA A 231 8.42 2.29 5.41
CA ALA A 231 7.17 2.97 5.05
C ALA A 231 6.09 1.98 4.56
N PRO A 232 4.81 2.22 4.87
CA PRO A 232 3.72 1.38 4.41
C PRO A 232 3.14 1.84 3.07
N VAL A 233 2.74 0.87 2.25
CA VAL A 233 1.95 1.08 1.03
C VAL A 233 0.77 0.11 1.04
N SER A 234 -0.44 0.58 0.75
CA SER A 234 -1.62 -0.29 0.65
C SER A 234 -2.57 0.23 -0.44
N PRO A 235 -3.27 -0.64 -1.18
CA PRO A 235 -4.18 -0.19 -2.24
C PRO A 235 -5.58 0.20 -1.74
N TRP A 236 -6.10 -0.51 -0.74
CA TRP A 236 -7.50 -0.43 -0.32
C TRP A 236 -7.65 -0.75 1.17
N PHE A 237 -8.82 -0.51 1.74
CA PHE A 237 -9.19 -1.01 3.06
C PHE A 237 -10.70 -1.03 3.22
N SER A 238 -11.25 -2.20 3.54
CA SER A 238 -12.64 -2.34 3.95
C SER A 238 -12.79 -3.60 4.78
N THR A 239 -13.64 -3.57 5.78
CA THR A 239 -13.91 -4.72 6.62
C THR A 239 -15.36 -4.73 7.09
N HIS A 240 -15.91 -5.92 7.28
CA HIS A 240 -17.31 -6.14 7.62
C HIS A 240 -17.47 -7.26 8.67
N PHE A 241 -16.58 -7.28 9.66
CA PHE A 241 -16.71 -8.12 10.85
C PHE A 241 -17.62 -7.47 11.90
N ASN A 242 -18.26 -8.29 12.73
CA ASN A 242 -19.05 -7.80 13.88
C ASN A 242 -18.22 -6.93 14.86
N SER A 243 -16.92 -7.20 14.96
CA SER A 243 -15.97 -6.43 15.78
C SER A 243 -15.36 -5.23 15.05
N LYS A 244 -15.47 -5.19 13.72
CA LYS A 244 -14.70 -4.31 12.84
C LYS A 244 -15.49 -4.06 11.55
N ASN A 245 -16.17 -2.91 11.43
CA ASN A 245 -17.01 -2.58 10.27
C ASN A 245 -16.76 -1.14 9.79
N TRP A 246 -15.77 -0.95 8.91
CA TRP A 246 -15.45 0.36 8.34
C TRP A 246 -14.70 0.27 7.01
N VAL A 247 -14.60 1.41 6.34
CA VAL A 247 -13.91 1.59 5.07
C VAL A 247 -13.10 2.89 5.10
N PHE A 248 -11.87 2.86 4.56
CA PHE A 248 -11.03 4.06 4.41
C PHE A 248 -11.15 4.65 3.01
N ILE A 249 -10.66 5.89 2.85
CA ILE A 249 -10.76 6.66 1.61
C ILE A 249 -9.54 6.31 0.75
N CYS A 250 -9.61 5.18 0.04
CA CYS A 250 -8.49 4.58 -0.68
C CYS A 250 -8.57 4.75 -2.20
N GLU A 251 -9.53 5.53 -2.67
CA GLU A 251 -9.99 5.62 -4.06
C GLU A 251 -8.88 5.88 -5.10
N GLU A 252 -7.89 6.71 -4.79
CA GLU A 252 -6.71 6.98 -5.65
C GLU A 252 -5.38 6.56 -5.00
N LEU A 253 -5.45 5.90 -3.84
CA LEU A 253 -4.35 5.72 -2.90
C LEU A 253 -3.14 5.01 -3.50
N ILE A 254 -3.36 3.94 -4.27
CA ILE A 254 -2.25 3.10 -4.76
C ILE A 254 -1.25 3.92 -5.60
N THR A 255 -1.73 4.80 -6.49
CA THR A 255 -0.87 5.60 -7.36
C THR A 255 -0.25 6.77 -6.59
N ASP A 256 -1.05 7.48 -5.79
CA ASP A 256 -0.56 8.62 -5.00
C ASP A 256 0.51 8.20 -4.00
N ARG A 257 0.28 7.08 -3.30
CA ARG A 257 1.22 6.58 -2.29
C ARG A 257 2.53 6.14 -2.92
N TRP A 258 2.50 5.49 -4.09
CA TRP A 258 3.73 5.13 -4.79
C TRP A 258 4.54 6.34 -5.26
N ASN A 259 3.88 7.40 -5.73
CA ASN A 259 4.55 8.66 -6.05
C ASN A 259 5.19 9.28 -4.81
N GLN A 260 4.51 9.25 -3.65
CA GLN A 260 5.09 9.68 -2.37
C GLN A 260 6.32 8.84 -2.00
N MET A 261 6.30 7.52 -2.18
CA MET A 261 7.45 6.65 -1.87
C MET A 261 8.69 6.99 -2.69
N LEU A 262 8.53 7.26 -3.99
CA LEU A 262 9.65 7.69 -4.85
C LEU A 262 10.20 9.06 -4.47
N ALA A 263 9.37 9.95 -3.93
CA ALA A 263 9.78 11.26 -3.43
C ALA A 263 10.49 11.18 -2.07
N LEU A 264 9.90 10.44 -1.12
CA LEU A 264 10.40 10.30 0.26
C LEU A 264 11.65 9.44 0.35
N LYS A 265 11.77 8.41 -0.50
CA LYS A 265 12.88 7.43 -0.50
C LYS A 265 13.16 6.86 0.90
N PRO A 266 12.17 6.24 1.55
CA PRO A 266 12.38 5.56 2.83
C PRO A 266 13.45 4.46 2.68
N ALA A 267 14.01 4.00 3.79
CA ALA A 267 15.05 2.97 3.76
C ALA A 267 14.49 1.61 3.31
N LEU A 268 13.24 1.34 3.67
CA LEU A 268 12.52 0.10 3.44
C LEU A 268 11.06 0.45 3.13
N ILE A 269 10.37 -0.42 2.39
CA ILE A 269 8.92 -0.32 2.21
C ILE A 269 8.31 -1.69 2.47
N GLU A 270 7.20 -1.71 3.20
CA GLU A 270 6.34 -2.88 3.33
C GLU A 270 4.99 -2.58 2.68
N ILE A 271 4.56 -3.45 1.76
CA ILE A 271 3.22 -3.39 1.19
C ILE A 271 2.27 -4.18 2.11
N ILE A 272 1.23 -3.51 2.57
CA ILE A 272 0.19 -4.04 3.45
C ILE A 272 -1.06 -4.24 2.56
N SER A 273 -1.35 -5.45 2.10
CA SER A 273 -0.72 -6.75 2.43
C SER A 273 -0.67 -7.69 1.23
N TRP A 274 0.01 -8.83 1.38
CA TRP A 274 -0.15 -9.95 0.47
C TRP A 274 -1.56 -10.55 0.55
N ASN A 275 -1.99 -11.05 1.72
CA ASN A 275 -3.15 -11.94 1.86
C ASN A 275 -4.16 -11.59 2.96
N ASP A 276 -4.20 -10.36 3.46
CA ASP A 276 -5.23 -9.97 4.43
C ASP A 276 -6.59 -9.73 3.73
N PHE A 277 -7.35 -10.82 3.57
CA PHE A 277 -8.70 -10.83 2.98
C PHE A 277 -9.74 -10.15 3.90
N GLY A 278 -9.59 -10.29 5.21
CA GLY A 278 -10.49 -9.71 6.21
C GLY A 278 -10.54 -8.18 6.20
N GLU A 279 -9.44 -7.54 5.83
CA GLU A 279 -9.30 -6.08 5.74
C GLU A 279 -9.29 -5.56 4.30
N SER A 280 -9.51 -6.45 3.33
CA SER A 280 -9.68 -6.13 1.90
C SER A 280 -8.49 -5.41 1.28
N HIS A 281 -7.29 -5.60 1.81
CA HIS A 281 -6.07 -4.93 1.32
C HIS A 281 -4.99 -5.89 0.83
N TYR A 282 -5.37 -7.16 0.62
CA TYR A 282 -4.60 -8.16 -0.09
C TYR A 282 -4.32 -7.74 -1.54
N ILE A 283 -3.17 -8.17 -2.06
CA ILE A 283 -2.82 -8.10 -3.48
C ILE A 283 -2.46 -9.46 -4.05
N SER A 284 -2.62 -10.53 -3.27
CA SER A 284 -2.44 -11.92 -3.71
C SER A 284 -3.57 -12.33 -4.67
N PRO A 285 -3.37 -13.39 -5.48
CA PRO A 285 -4.48 -14.01 -6.19
C PRO A 285 -5.33 -14.85 -5.21
N ALA A 286 -6.29 -15.63 -5.71
CA ALA A 286 -7.03 -16.56 -4.86
C ALA A 286 -6.10 -17.63 -4.26
N GLU A 287 -6.25 -17.89 -2.96
CA GLU A 287 -5.39 -18.81 -2.18
C GLU A 287 -6.20 -20.03 -1.70
N PRO A 288 -6.34 -21.12 -2.46
CA PRO A 288 -7.31 -22.17 -2.14
C PRO A 288 -7.07 -22.93 -0.81
N ASN A 289 -5.86 -22.87 -0.26
CA ASN A 289 -5.50 -23.49 1.03
C ASN A 289 -5.49 -22.50 2.20
N HIS A 290 -5.92 -21.24 1.99
CA HIS A 290 -6.19 -20.33 3.10
C HIS A 290 -7.44 -20.79 3.88
N LYS A 291 -7.46 -20.49 5.17
CA LYS A 291 -8.59 -20.70 6.05
C LYS A 291 -9.47 -19.45 6.00
N ASP A 292 -10.74 -19.65 5.72
CA ASP A 292 -11.74 -18.58 5.77
C ASP A 292 -11.92 -18.10 7.22
N ASP A 293 -11.56 -16.83 7.45
CA ASP A 293 -11.75 -16.10 8.72
C ASP A 293 -13.15 -15.46 8.81
N GLY A 294 -14.03 -15.74 7.84
CA GLY A 294 -15.36 -15.16 7.66
C GLY A 294 -15.41 -14.08 6.59
N SER A 295 -14.25 -13.68 6.06
CA SER A 295 -14.13 -12.66 5.01
C SER A 295 -14.57 -13.11 3.63
N SER A 296 -14.75 -14.43 3.40
CA SER A 296 -15.27 -14.94 2.13
C SER A 296 -16.60 -14.27 1.71
N GLN A 297 -17.39 -13.80 2.68
CA GLN A 297 -18.62 -13.03 2.44
C GLN A 297 -18.41 -11.74 1.62
N TRP A 298 -17.22 -11.14 1.64
CA TRP A 298 -16.89 -9.95 0.84
C TRP A 298 -15.62 -10.07 -0.02
N ALA A 299 -14.77 -11.08 0.22
CA ALA A 299 -13.53 -11.31 -0.52
C ALA A 299 -13.66 -12.40 -1.61
N ASP A 300 -14.59 -13.35 -1.48
CA ASP A 300 -14.74 -14.41 -2.50
C ASP A 300 -15.23 -13.82 -3.82
N GLY A 301 -14.56 -14.16 -4.92
CA GLY A 301 -14.81 -13.58 -6.23
C GLY A 301 -14.33 -12.13 -6.43
N PHE A 302 -13.55 -11.57 -5.50
CA PHE A 302 -12.97 -10.23 -5.60
C PHE A 302 -11.46 -10.32 -5.90
N PRO A 303 -11.05 -10.32 -7.18
CA PRO A 303 -9.64 -10.28 -7.54
C PRO A 303 -9.03 -8.91 -7.20
N HIS A 304 -7.81 -8.91 -6.63
CA HIS A 304 -7.02 -7.72 -6.30
C HIS A 304 -5.63 -7.70 -6.96
N ASP A 305 -5.28 -8.76 -7.67
CA ASP A 305 -3.98 -8.94 -8.30
C ASP A 305 -3.67 -7.89 -9.39
N GLY A 306 -4.69 -7.23 -9.93
CA GLY A 306 -4.55 -6.07 -10.81
C GLY A 306 -3.69 -4.94 -10.21
N TRP A 307 -3.71 -4.73 -8.89
CA TRP A 307 -2.86 -3.72 -8.24
C TRP A 307 -1.36 -4.05 -8.27
N ARG A 308 -0.98 -5.33 -8.49
CA ARG A 308 0.42 -5.72 -8.73
C ARG A 308 0.95 -5.13 -10.04
N ILE A 309 0.10 -5.00 -11.06
CA ILE A 309 0.48 -4.40 -12.36
C ILE A 309 0.85 -2.93 -12.18
N ILE A 310 0.08 -2.19 -11.38
CA ILE A 310 0.38 -0.78 -11.06
C ILE A 310 1.69 -0.68 -10.28
N SER A 311 1.87 -1.54 -9.28
CA SER A 311 2.99 -1.46 -8.33
C SER A 311 4.33 -1.85 -8.95
N LYS A 312 4.37 -2.84 -9.85
CA LYS A 312 5.59 -3.37 -10.47
C LYS A 312 6.57 -2.30 -11.01
N PRO A 313 6.16 -1.34 -11.86
CA PRO A 313 7.08 -0.31 -12.35
C PRO A 313 7.54 0.68 -11.27
N TYR A 314 6.74 0.92 -10.22
CA TYR A 314 7.15 1.73 -9.07
C TYR A 314 8.17 1.00 -8.18
N ILE A 315 7.98 -0.29 -7.94
CA ILE A 315 8.94 -1.16 -7.24
C ILE A 315 10.29 -1.08 -7.96
N ALA A 316 10.31 -1.25 -9.29
CA ALA A 316 11.53 -1.15 -10.08
C ALA A 316 12.19 0.24 -10.00
N ALA A 317 11.41 1.32 -10.01
CA ALA A 317 11.93 2.68 -9.85
C ALA A 317 12.52 2.91 -8.45
N TYR A 318 11.83 2.48 -7.39
CA TYR A 318 12.30 2.59 -6.02
C TYR A 318 13.63 1.84 -5.82
N LYS A 319 13.73 0.60 -6.31
CA LYS A 319 14.94 -0.23 -6.23
C LYS A 319 16.12 0.33 -7.00
N SER A 320 15.87 1.03 -8.10
CA SER A 320 16.92 1.69 -8.89
C SER A 320 17.26 3.11 -8.41
N GLY A 321 16.53 3.63 -7.41
CA GLY A 321 16.66 5.01 -6.96
C GLY A 321 16.13 6.06 -7.95
N ALA A 322 15.38 5.64 -8.96
CA ALA A 322 14.75 6.51 -9.95
C ALA A 322 13.64 7.35 -9.32
N SER A 323 13.44 8.56 -9.83
CA SER A 323 12.40 9.48 -9.37
C SER A 323 11.02 9.23 -10.01
N ALA A 324 10.94 8.34 -11.00
CA ALA A 324 9.71 8.04 -11.71
C ALA A 324 9.72 6.60 -12.26
N PRO A 325 8.55 5.94 -12.37
CA PRO A 325 8.42 4.64 -13.01
C PRO A 325 8.65 4.71 -14.52
N THR A 326 9.16 3.62 -15.11
CA THR A 326 9.21 3.44 -16.57
C THR A 326 8.09 2.49 -17.00
N VAL A 327 7.27 2.93 -17.95
CA VAL A 327 6.21 2.11 -18.55
C VAL A 327 6.72 1.53 -19.87
N THR A 328 6.74 0.20 -19.98
CA THR A 328 7.23 -0.51 -21.17
C THR A 328 6.11 -1.14 -22.01
N GLN A 329 4.89 -1.16 -21.50
CA GLN A 329 3.72 -1.78 -22.14
C GLN A 329 2.46 -0.99 -21.82
N ASP A 330 1.57 -0.86 -22.81
CA ASP A 330 0.26 -0.28 -22.59
C ASP A 330 -0.64 -1.27 -21.85
N GLN A 331 -1.07 -0.90 -20.64
CA GLN A 331 -1.93 -1.70 -19.77
C GLN A 331 -2.99 -0.81 -19.12
N LEU A 332 -4.06 -1.43 -18.63
CA LEU A 332 -5.13 -0.74 -17.91
C LEU A 332 -5.53 -1.60 -16.71
N VAL A 333 -5.64 -0.97 -15.54
CA VAL A 333 -6.16 -1.57 -14.31
C VAL A 333 -7.36 -0.75 -13.87
N TYR A 334 -8.43 -1.39 -13.41
CA TYR A 334 -9.63 -0.71 -12.96
C TYR A 334 -10.12 -1.32 -11.64
N TRP A 335 -10.82 -0.51 -10.85
CA TRP A 335 -11.50 -1.01 -9.66
C TRP A 335 -12.76 -0.21 -9.34
N TYR A 336 -13.70 -0.87 -8.68
CA TYR A 336 -14.97 -0.28 -8.25
C TYR A 336 -15.66 -1.14 -7.19
N ARG A 337 -16.57 -0.55 -6.43
CA ARG A 337 -17.44 -1.27 -5.49
C ARG A 337 -18.55 -2.03 -6.24
N PRO A 338 -19.06 -3.15 -5.69
CA PRO A 338 -20.11 -3.94 -6.33
C PRO A 338 -21.47 -3.23 -6.35
N THR A 339 -21.68 -2.25 -5.48
CA THR A 339 -22.92 -1.47 -5.37
C THR A 339 -22.62 0.01 -5.07
N PRO A 340 -23.52 0.94 -5.48
CA PRO A 340 -23.48 2.32 -5.02
C PRO A 340 -23.62 2.41 -3.50
N LYS A 341 -22.96 3.38 -2.85
CA LYS A 341 -22.91 3.52 -1.38
C LYS A 341 -24.28 3.72 -0.74
N GLY A 342 -25.24 4.25 -1.51
CA GLY A 342 -26.59 4.55 -1.04
C GLY A 342 -27.56 3.36 -1.08
N ILE A 343 -27.15 2.19 -1.56
CA ILE A 343 -28.01 0.99 -1.58
C ILE A 343 -28.17 0.46 -0.16
N THR A 344 -29.42 0.17 0.23
CA THR A 344 -29.73 -0.56 1.45
C THR A 344 -29.75 -2.07 1.17
N CYS A 345 -28.81 -2.81 1.77
CA CYS A 345 -28.80 -4.26 1.65
C CYS A 345 -29.91 -4.92 2.47
N THR A 346 -30.52 -5.98 1.95
CA THR A 346 -31.79 -6.54 2.47
C THR A 346 -31.65 -7.59 3.56
N ASN A 347 -30.47 -8.21 3.70
CA ASN A 347 -30.23 -9.33 4.60
C ASN A 347 -28.98 -9.12 5.46
N ASP A 348 -28.68 -7.88 5.82
CA ASP A 348 -27.51 -7.51 6.60
C ASP A 348 -27.91 -7.05 8.01
N THR A 349 -27.52 -7.82 9.03
CA THR A 349 -27.82 -7.50 10.42
C THR A 349 -26.82 -6.54 11.06
N LEU A 350 -25.64 -6.36 10.43
CA LEU A 350 -24.56 -5.51 10.95
C LEU A 350 -24.72 -4.05 10.46
N GLY A 351 -25.23 -3.88 9.25
CA GLY A 351 -25.45 -2.57 8.64
C GLY A 351 -24.23 -2.01 7.92
N PRO A 352 -24.34 -0.82 7.30
CA PRO A 352 -23.27 -0.28 6.47
C PRO A 352 -22.01 0.03 7.29
N PRO A 353 -20.81 -0.08 6.69
CA PRO A 353 -19.55 0.24 7.36
C PRO A 353 -19.46 1.72 7.70
N ASN A 354 -18.81 2.04 8.84
CA ASN A 354 -18.43 3.42 9.12
C ASN A 354 -17.49 3.95 8.03
N GLY A 355 -17.64 5.23 7.68
CA GLY A 355 -16.86 5.88 6.62
C GLY A 355 -17.56 5.96 5.27
N LEU A 356 -18.64 5.19 5.04
CA LEU A 356 -19.33 5.15 3.73
C LEU A 356 -19.70 6.53 3.18
N GLN A 357 -20.07 7.48 4.07
CA GLN A 357 -20.51 8.81 3.69
C GLN A 357 -19.41 9.62 2.98
N MET A 358 -18.14 9.31 3.25
CA MET A 358 -16.97 10.00 2.70
C MET A 358 -16.56 9.49 1.33
N LEU A 359 -17.09 8.35 0.89
CA LEU A 359 -16.75 7.75 -0.40
C LEU A 359 -17.55 8.37 -1.54
N ALA A 360 -16.98 8.42 -2.74
CA ALA A 360 -17.72 8.76 -3.95
C ALA A 360 -18.24 7.49 -4.64
N ASP A 361 -19.32 7.59 -5.42
CA ASP A 361 -19.78 6.51 -6.29
C ASP A 361 -19.07 6.65 -7.64
N ASP A 362 -17.81 6.21 -7.66
CA ASP A 362 -16.93 6.31 -8.82
C ASP A 362 -16.31 4.96 -9.22
N ILE A 363 -15.85 4.90 -10.47
CA ILE A 363 -15.02 3.86 -11.03
C ILE A 363 -13.64 4.44 -11.29
N PHE A 364 -12.62 3.72 -10.87
CA PHE A 364 -11.24 4.15 -10.98
C PHE A 364 -10.55 3.36 -12.07
N VAL A 365 -9.77 4.07 -12.88
CA VAL A 365 -8.99 3.47 -13.97
C VAL A 365 -7.58 4.02 -13.90
N THR A 366 -6.61 3.12 -13.72
CA THR A 366 -5.19 3.42 -13.89
C THR A 366 -4.73 2.92 -15.24
N THR A 367 -4.30 3.84 -16.09
CA THR A 367 -3.63 3.49 -17.34
C THR A 367 -2.12 3.53 -17.14
N LEU A 368 -1.43 2.54 -17.69
CA LEU A 368 0.01 2.53 -17.84
C LEU A 368 0.25 2.69 -19.35
N LEU A 369 0.64 3.87 -19.81
CA LEU A 369 0.79 4.17 -21.24
C LEU A 369 2.24 4.47 -21.62
N THR A 370 2.72 3.82 -22.67
CA THR A 370 4.01 4.11 -23.30
C THR A 370 4.01 5.44 -24.05
N ASN A 371 2.85 5.84 -24.57
CA ASN A 371 2.62 7.07 -25.33
C ASN A 371 1.21 7.58 -25.05
N PRO A 372 0.96 8.90 -25.15
CA PRO A 372 -0.37 9.48 -24.93
C PRO A 372 -1.48 8.78 -25.73
N ALA A 373 -2.66 8.65 -25.13
CA ALA A 373 -3.82 8.00 -25.72
C ALA A 373 -5.13 8.60 -25.17
N THR A 374 -6.25 8.24 -25.78
CA THR A 374 -7.59 8.59 -25.28
C THR A 374 -8.17 7.39 -24.55
N LEU A 375 -8.45 7.54 -23.25
CA LEU A 375 -9.22 6.61 -22.44
C LEU A 375 -10.72 6.90 -22.64
N ILE A 376 -11.51 5.86 -22.88
CA ILE A 376 -12.97 5.94 -22.99
C ILE A 376 -13.56 4.94 -22.00
N VAL A 377 -14.43 5.42 -21.12
CA VAL A 377 -15.10 4.61 -20.11
C VAL A 377 -16.60 4.74 -20.26
N THR A 378 -17.28 3.59 -20.30
CA THR A 378 -18.74 3.50 -20.25
C THR A 378 -19.10 2.75 -18.98
N SER A 379 -19.91 3.39 -18.13
CA SER A 379 -20.32 2.81 -16.86
C SER A 379 -21.82 2.59 -16.78
N GLY A 380 -22.26 1.34 -16.77
CA GLY A 380 -23.67 0.99 -16.82
C GLY A 380 -24.37 1.62 -18.01
N ASN A 381 -25.46 2.35 -17.75
CA ASN A 381 -26.21 3.10 -18.77
C ASN A 381 -25.72 4.56 -18.96
N ASN A 382 -24.64 4.97 -18.29
CA ASN A 382 -24.09 6.31 -18.48
C ASN A 382 -23.51 6.45 -19.90
N ALA A 383 -23.57 7.67 -20.44
CA ALA A 383 -22.94 7.95 -21.73
C ALA A 383 -21.42 7.74 -21.65
N PRO A 384 -20.75 7.25 -22.72
CA PRO A 384 -19.31 7.08 -22.73
C PRO A 384 -18.58 8.42 -22.47
N VAL A 385 -17.63 8.41 -21.54
CA VAL A 385 -16.79 9.57 -21.20
C VAL A 385 -15.41 9.35 -21.81
N SER A 386 -14.89 10.35 -22.52
CA SER A 386 -13.57 10.30 -23.18
C SER A 386 -12.61 11.31 -22.54
N VAL A 387 -11.41 10.88 -22.20
CA VAL A 387 -10.35 11.70 -21.59
C VAL A 387 -9.03 11.43 -22.29
N ASN A 388 -8.26 12.49 -22.58
CA ASN A 388 -6.89 12.33 -23.09
C ASN A 388 -5.94 12.12 -21.92
N ILE A 389 -5.17 11.04 -21.98
CA ILE A 389 -4.23 10.64 -20.94
C ILE A 389 -2.80 10.71 -21.49
N PRO A 390 -1.85 11.35 -20.79
CA PRO A 390 -0.45 11.37 -21.20
C PRO A 390 0.20 9.98 -21.09
N ALA A 391 1.44 9.85 -21.56
CA ALA A 391 2.26 8.69 -21.23
C ALA A 391 2.57 8.66 -19.71
N GLY A 392 2.82 7.47 -19.18
CA GLY A 392 3.08 7.23 -17.77
C GLY A 392 1.96 6.45 -17.08
N ILE A 393 1.93 6.51 -15.76
CA ILE A 393 0.94 5.83 -14.91
C ILE A 393 -0.01 6.89 -14.36
N ILE A 394 -1.26 6.87 -14.81
CA ILE A 394 -2.25 7.90 -14.47
C ILE A 394 -3.54 7.21 -14.02
N THR A 395 -4.01 7.58 -12.83
CA THR A 395 -5.33 7.20 -12.30
C THR A 395 -6.35 8.29 -12.65
N THR A 396 -7.54 7.89 -13.08
CA THR A 396 -8.66 8.77 -13.39
C THR A 396 -9.94 8.13 -12.88
N ASN A 397 -10.84 8.94 -12.34
CA ASN A 397 -12.15 8.51 -11.86
C ASN A 397 -13.27 8.86 -12.84
N PHE A 398 -14.36 8.10 -12.77
CA PHE A 398 -15.55 8.24 -13.62
C PHE A 398 -16.79 7.95 -12.80
N THR A 399 -17.87 8.69 -13.02
CA THR A 399 -19.14 8.46 -12.31
C THR A 399 -19.65 7.03 -12.51
N MET A 400 -19.89 6.35 -11.39
CA MET A 400 -20.40 4.99 -11.35
C MET A 400 -21.83 4.90 -11.89
N GLY A 401 -22.07 3.89 -12.71
CA GLY A 401 -23.38 3.50 -13.23
C GLY A 401 -23.64 2.02 -12.97
N VAL A 402 -24.87 1.72 -12.57
CA VAL A 402 -25.37 0.34 -12.39
C VAL A 402 -25.35 -0.39 -13.73
N GLY A 403 -24.81 -1.60 -13.74
CA GLY A 403 -24.66 -2.44 -14.92
C GLY A 403 -23.22 -2.84 -15.20
N ASN A 404 -22.93 -3.11 -16.48
CA ASN A 404 -21.60 -3.49 -16.92
C ASN A 404 -20.67 -2.27 -17.04
N GLN A 405 -19.38 -2.51 -16.83
CA GLN A 405 -18.34 -1.51 -17.03
C GLN A 405 -17.59 -1.86 -18.32
N TYR A 406 -17.28 -0.87 -19.15
CA TYR A 406 -16.56 -1.09 -20.40
C TYR A 406 -15.48 -0.03 -20.58
N PHE A 407 -14.27 -0.49 -20.91
CA PHE A 407 -13.08 0.33 -21.02
C PHE A 407 -12.51 0.23 -22.43
N GLN A 408 -12.03 1.34 -22.96
CA GLN A 408 -11.30 1.38 -24.22
C GLN A 408 -10.14 2.37 -24.12
N VAL A 409 -9.02 2.02 -24.75
CA VAL A 409 -7.93 2.96 -24.99
C VAL A 409 -7.73 3.07 -26.50
N LYS A 410 -7.73 4.29 -27.02
CA LYS A 410 -7.48 4.59 -28.43
C LYS A 410 -6.24 5.46 -28.60
N ARG A 411 -5.42 5.15 -29.59
CA ARG A 411 -4.27 5.97 -29.99
C ARG A 411 -4.39 6.29 -31.47
N ASN A 412 -4.38 7.57 -31.82
CA ASN A 412 -4.54 8.05 -33.21
C ASN A 412 -5.80 7.48 -33.90
N GLY A 413 -6.91 7.36 -33.15
CA GLY A 413 -8.19 6.81 -33.64
C GLY A 413 -8.28 5.28 -33.64
N SER A 414 -7.14 4.57 -33.55
CA SER A 414 -7.10 3.11 -33.50
C SER A 414 -7.29 2.58 -32.08
N LEU A 415 -8.08 1.53 -31.92
CA LEU A 415 -8.27 0.84 -30.64
C LEU A 415 -7.01 0.03 -30.30
N ILE A 416 -6.45 0.24 -29.10
CA ILE A 416 -5.26 -0.49 -28.62
C ILE A 416 -5.59 -1.44 -27.46
N LEU A 417 -6.57 -1.10 -26.62
CA LEU A 417 -7.07 -1.93 -25.53
C LEU A 417 -8.59 -1.80 -25.44
N ASN A 418 -9.29 -2.89 -25.14
CA ASN A 418 -10.68 -2.84 -24.70
C ASN A 418 -11.05 -4.06 -23.85
N GLY A 419 -12.11 -3.92 -23.06
CA GLY A 419 -12.67 -5.04 -22.31
C GLY A 419 -13.77 -4.61 -21.36
N TYR A 420 -14.52 -5.61 -20.88
CA TYR A 420 -15.57 -5.44 -19.88
C TYR A 420 -15.01 -5.60 -18.47
N GLY A 421 -15.66 -4.96 -17.50
CA GLY A 421 -15.27 -4.94 -16.09
C GLY A 421 -15.36 -6.27 -15.34
N GLY A 422 -16.01 -7.28 -15.90
CA GLY A 422 -16.16 -8.60 -15.27
C GLY A 422 -17.35 -8.67 -14.29
N LEU A 423 -17.35 -7.85 -13.24
CA LEU A 423 -18.46 -7.77 -12.28
C LEU A 423 -19.43 -6.63 -12.64
N ASN A 424 -20.72 -6.93 -12.78
CA ASN A 424 -21.73 -5.89 -12.92
C ASN A 424 -21.96 -5.18 -11.59
N ILE A 425 -22.02 -3.84 -11.62
CA ILE A 425 -22.43 -3.05 -10.47
C ILE A 425 -23.94 -3.22 -10.31
N ALA A 426 -24.38 -3.70 -9.15
CA ALA A 426 -25.78 -3.96 -8.85
C ALA A 426 -26.43 -2.78 -8.13
N ASN A 427 -27.75 -2.65 -8.26
CA ASN A 427 -28.57 -1.72 -7.48
C ASN A 427 -29.25 -2.41 -6.29
N THR A 428 -28.83 -3.63 -5.95
CA THR A 428 -29.32 -4.41 -4.82
C THR A 428 -28.15 -5.20 -4.22
N CYS A 429 -28.26 -5.52 -2.94
CA CYS A 429 -27.31 -6.37 -2.22
C CYS A 429 -28.04 -7.10 -1.08
N GLU A 430 -27.53 -8.27 -0.70
CA GLU A 430 -27.96 -8.96 0.51
C GLU A 430 -27.15 -8.52 1.72
N LYS A 431 -25.82 -8.41 1.56
CA LYS A 431 -24.85 -7.93 2.55
C LYS A 431 -24.09 -6.72 2.04
N TYR A 432 -23.71 -5.80 2.92
CA TYR A 432 -22.85 -4.69 2.55
C TYR A 432 -21.47 -5.22 2.19
N ASN A 433 -20.98 -4.83 1.01
CA ASN A 433 -19.64 -5.15 0.56
C ASN A 433 -18.98 -3.88 -0.01
N PHE A 434 -18.02 -3.35 0.74
CA PHE A 434 -17.21 -2.20 0.36
C PHE A 434 -15.77 -2.60 -0.01
N ASN A 435 -15.53 -3.91 -0.22
CA ASN A 435 -14.36 -4.38 -0.94
C ASN A 435 -14.42 -3.90 -2.41
N ALA A 436 -13.26 -3.80 -3.06
CA ALA A 436 -13.14 -3.35 -4.43
C ALA A 436 -12.98 -4.54 -5.37
N TYR A 437 -13.80 -4.61 -6.42
CA TYR A 437 -13.53 -5.55 -7.51
C TYR A 437 -12.45 -4.95 -8.40
N VAL A 438 -11.30 -5.63 -8.56
CA VAL A 438 -10.17 -5.13 -9.35
C VAL A 438 -9.95 -5.99 -10.60
N GLY A 439 -9.90 -5.37 -11.77
CA GLY A 439 -9.57 -6.06 -13.01
C GLY A 439 -8.50 -5.36 -13.81
N SER A 440 -8.05 -6.01 -14.88
CA SER A 440 -7.05 -5.43 -15.77
C SER A 440 -7.24 -5.86 -17.23
N LEU A 441 -6.69 -5.07 -18.14
CA LEU A 441 -6.57 -5.35 -19.56
C LEU A 441 -5.09 -5.37 -19.95
N ASN A 442 -4.69 -6.43 -20.67
CA ASN A 442 -3.29 -6.67 -21.04
C ASN A 442 -2.35 -6.79 -19.82
N GLY A 443 -2.90 -7.18 -18.66
CA GLY A 443 -2.18 -7.60 -17.46
C GLY A 443 -1.78 -9.07 -17.53
N THR A 444 -0.70 -9.48 -16.86
CA THR A 444 -0.24 -10.88 -16.81
C THR A 444 -1.19 -11.80 -16.03
N SER A 445 -2.28 -11.29 -15.45
CA SER A 445 -3.33 -12.10 -14.84
C SER A 445 -4.32 -12.64 -15.89
N ASN A 446 -3.92 -13.73 -16.55
CA ASN A 446 -4.85 -14.58 -17.33
C ASN A 446 -5.90 -15.31 -16.46
N ALA A 447 -6.17 -14.83 -15.24
CA ALA A 447 -7.17 -15.37 -14.33
C ALA A 447 -8.33 -14.38 -14.08
N GLY A 448 -8.65 -13.52 -15.06
CA GLY A 448 -9.98 -12.89 -15.09
C GLY A 448 -11.05 -13.98 -15.03
N PRO A 449 -12.12 -13.84 -14.21
CA PRO A 449 -13.08 -14.90 -14.03
C PRO A 449 -13.76 -15.23 -15.37
N PRO A 450 -14.03 -16.52 -15.66
CA PRO A 450 -14.86 -16.87 -16.79
C PRO A 450 -16.25 -16.24 -16.62
N PRO A 451 -16.94 -15.84 -17.71
CA PRO A 451 -18.30 -15.34 -17.63
C PRO A 451 -19.18 -16.35 -16.87
N PRO A 452 -20.16 -15.91 -16.05
CA PRO A 452 -21.14 -16.81 -15.46
C PRO A 452 -21.76 -17.65 -16.56
N ALA A 453 -21.64 -18.98 -16.46
CA ALA A 453 -22.36 -19.88 -17.34
C ALA A 453 -23.86 -19.63 -17.12
N THR A 454 -24.53 -19.03 -18.10
CA THR A 454 -25.99 -19.09 -18.18
C THR A 454 -26.39 -20.56 -18.22
N SER A 455 -26.91 -21.05 -17.10
CA SER A 455 -27.39 -22.42 -16.95
C SER A 455 -28.64 -22.62 -17.79
N THR A 456 -28.45 -23.04 -19.04
CA THR A 456 -29.46 -23.77 -19.80
C THR A 456 -28.90 -25.17 -20.07
N SER A 457 -29.21 -26.09 -19.16
CA SER A 457 -28.87 -27.49 -19.26
C SER A 457 -29.63 -28.15 -20.40
N THR A 458 -28.94 -28.45 -21.51
CA THR A 458 -29.33 -29.50 -22.44
C THR A 458 -28.14 -30.43 -22.63
N SER A 459 -28.21 -31.59 -21.98
CA SER A 459 -27.24 -32.66 -22.04
C SER A 459 -27.36 -33.42 -23.36
N SER A 460 -26.25 -33.54 -24.10
CA SER A 460 -26.08 -34.55 -25.15
C SER A 460 -24.77 -35.29 -24.88
N LEU A 461 -24.86 -36.45 -24.22
CA LEU A 461 -23.74 -37.38 -24.06
C LEU A 461 -23.50 -38.12 -25.39
N SER A 462 -22.26 -38.11 -25.86
CA SER A 462 -21.74 -39.02 -26.88
C SER A 462 -20.96 -40.15 -26.21
N THR A 463 -21.40 -41.37 -26.52
CA THR A 463 -20.96 -42.67 -26.03
C THR A 463 -19.61 -43.09 -26.64
N SER A 464 -18.75 -43.75 -25.85
CA SER A 464 -17.76 -44.68 -26.38
C SER A 464 -17.59 -45.89 -25.47
N THR A 465 -17.76 -47.04 -26.10
CA THR A 465 -18.00 -48.39 -25.59
C THR A 465 -16.70 -49.11 -25.20
N SER A 466 -16.72 -49.84 -24.08
CA SER A 466 -15.82 -50.97 -23.85
C SER A 466 -16.59 -52.10 -23.16
N ILE A 467 -16.66 -53.24 -23.83
CA ILE A 467 -17.35 -54.48 -23.45
C ILE A 467 -16.45 -55.28 -22.51
N LEU A 468 -17.01 -55.90 -21.46
CA LEU A 468 -16.76 -57.30 -21.06
C LEU A 468 -17.81 -57.78 -20.02
N THR A 469 -18.52 -58.84 -20.43
CA THR A 469 -19.31 -59.90 -19.76
C THR A 469 -18.98 -60.23 -18.28
N LEU A 470 -19.83 -60.76 -17.38
CA LEU A 470 -21.14 -61.45 -17.39
C LEU A 470 -21.59 -61.62 -15.91
N THR A 471 -22.90 -61.60 -15.62
CA THR A 471 -23.71 -62.54 -14.80
C THR A 471 -24.84 -61.87 -14.00
N SER A 472 -25.98 -62.55 -14.05
CA SER A 472 -27.33 -62.16 -13.65
C SER A 472 -27.65 -62.34 -12.16
N THR A 473 -28.59 -61.55 -11.62
CA THR A 473 -29.82 -62.08 -10.96
C THR A 473 -30.80 -60.95 -10.60
N SER A 474 -32.09 -61.29 -10.71
CA SER A 474 -33.28 -60.47 -10.53
C SER A 474 -33.64 -60.18 -9.06
N THR A 475 -34.29 -59.04 -8.79
CA THR A 475 -35.67 -58.97 -8.25
C THR A 475 -36.13 -57.52 -8.11
N GLU A 476 -37.40 -57.29 -8.46
CA GLU A 476 -38.22 -56.08 -8.29
C GLU A 476 -39.19 -56.34 -7.11
N PRO A 477 -40.21 -55.50 -6.85
CA PRO A 477 -40.29 -54.15 -6.28
C PRO A 477 -40.91 -54.16 -4.86
N THR A 478 -40.95 -53.02 -4.16
CA THR A 478 -42.23 -52.55 -3.56
C THR A 478 -42.25 -51.06 -3.26
N SER A 479 -43.27 -50.41 -3.82
CA SER A 479 -43.84 -49.10 -3.49
C SER A 479 -44.42 -49.04 -2.07
N ILE A 480 -44.42 -47.85 -1.45
CA ILE A 480 -45.56 -47.31 -0.65
C ILE A 480 -45.57 -45.79 -0.77
N THR A 481 -46.81 -45.31 -0.87
CA THR A 481 -47.32 -44.01 -1.28
C THR A 481 -47.71 -43.17 -0.06
N THR A 482 -47.83 -41.84 -0.27
CA THR A 482 -48.83 -40.91 0.31
C THR A 482 -48.54 -40.40 1.74
N THR A 483 -48.80 -39.15 2.19
CA THR A 483 -49.74 -38.09 1.79
C THR A 483 -49.33 -36.76 2.47
N THR A 484 -49.78 -35.65 1.87
CA THR A 484 -49.99 -34.25 2.34
C THR A 484 -50.37 -34.07 3.83
N THR A 485 -50.27 -32.89 4.48
CA THR A 485 -51.04 -31.67 4.17
C THR A 485 -50.61 -30.45 5.02
N SER A 486 -50.79 -29.27 4.40
CA SER A 486 -50.87 -27.86 4.83
C SER A 486 -51.20 -27.44 6.27
N THR A 487 -50.81 -26.21 6.62
CA THR A 487 -51.71 -25.20 7.23
C THR A 487 -51.24 -23.76 6.98
N THR A 488 -52.22 -22.89 6.69
CA THR A 488 -52.11 -21.44 6.46
C THR A 488 -52.93 -20.72 7.53
N SER A 489 -52.55 -19.51 7.95
CA SER A 489 -53.46 -18.55 8.62
C SER A 489 -52.94 -17.11 8.47
N THR A 490 -53.85 -16.14 8.59
CA THR A 490 -53.86 -14.85 7.89
C THR A 490 -54.08 -13.66 8.86
N ILE A 491 -53.68 -12.45 8.41
CA ILE A 491 -54.26 -11.09 8.65
C ILE A 491 -53.96 -10.31 9.96
N SER A 492 -53.39 -9.10 9.83
CA SER A 492 -54.02 -7.79 10.19
C SER A 492 -53.18 -6.55 9.81
N SER A 493 -53.85 -5.56 9.19
CA SER A 493 -53.47 -4.14 8.96
C SER A 493 -53.97 -3.27 10.15
N ILE A 494 -53.57 -2.01 10.46
CA ILE A 494 -53.44 -0.68 9.79
C ILE A 494 -52.80 0.33 10.83
N PRO A 495 -52.62 1.67 10.67
CA PRO A 495 -52.21 2.58 9.57
C PRO A 495 -51.04 3.59 9.88
N LEU A 496 -50.49 4.14 8.79
CA LEU A 496 -49.82 5.45 8.52
C LEU A 496 -49.70 6.56 9.59
N THR A 497 -48.53 7.23 9.64
CA THR A 497 -48.37 8.72 9.76
C THR A 497 -46.95 9.21 9.38
N SER A 498 -46.89 10.31 8.63
CA SER A 498 -45.76 11.24 8.34
C SER A 498 -46.41 12.51 7.74
N PRO A 499 -45.75 13.69 7.61
CA PRO A 499 -44.36 14.08 7.89
C PRO A 499 -44.23 15.44 8.65
N THR A 500 -43.01 15.90 8.96
CA THR A 500 -42.72 17.35 9.09
C THR A 500 -41.30 17.65 8.63
N THR A 501 -41.20 18.49 7.59
CA THR A 501 -39.96 19.01 6.98
C THR A 501 -39.78 20.47 7.45
N THR A 502 -38.57 20.86 7.85
CA THR A 502 -38.24 22.28 8.11
C THR A 502 -37.19 22.73 7.10
N THR A 503 -37.59 23.72 6.30
CA THR A 503 -36.79 24.40 5.27
C THR A 503 -36.04 25.57 5.90
N THR A 504 -34.75 25.74 5.60
CA THR A 504 -34.04 27.01 5.82
C THR A 504 -33.36 27.42 4.50
N THR A 505 -33.55 28.67 4.11
CA THR A 505 -33.13 29.26 2.84
C THR A 505 -32.05 30.33 3.04
N ILE A 506 -31.30 30.58 1.94
CA ILE A 506 -30.56 31.79 1.53
C ILE A 506 -29.13 31.98 2.10
N SER A 507 -28.10 31.91 1.23
CA SER A 507 -27.53 33.12 0.60
C SER A 507 -26.48 32.83 -0.48
N THR A 508 -26.65 33.48 -1.62
CA THR A 508 -25.74 33.53 -2.78
C THR A 508 -24.80 34.73 -2.66
N ILE A 509 -23.52 34.55 -2.99
CA ILE A 509 -22.53 35.64 -3.18
C ILE A 509 -21.79 35.41 -4.51
N PRO A 510 -21.45 36.47 -5.29
CA PRO A 510 -21.18 36.36 -6.72
C PRO A 510 -19.72 36.05 -7.06
N SER A 511 -19.55 35.52 -8.28
CA SER A 511 -18.28 35.27 -8.96
C SER A 511 -17.50 36.56 -9.25
N VAL A 512 -16.19 36.54 -9.02
CA VAL A 512 -15.25 37.58 -9.46
C VAL A 512 -14.16 36.94 -10.31
N SER A 513 -13.95 37.54 -11.47
CA SER A 513 -13.10 37.09 -12.57
C SER A 513 -11.60 37.23 -12.28
N LEU A 514 -10.82 36.24 -12.75
CA LEU A 514 -9.36 36.27 -12.82
C LEU A 514 -8.88 37.36 -13.80
N THR A 515 -7.99 38.23 -13.33
CA THR A 515 -7.14 39.06 -14.19
C THR A 515 -5.68 38.69 -13.99
N SER A 516 -4.99 38.54 -15.11
CA SER A 516 -3.57 38.26 -15.25
C SER A 516 -2.72 39.48 -14.88
N SER A 517 -1.55 39.25 -14.27
CA SER A 517 -0.24 39.64 -14.85
C SER A 517 0.87 39.86 -13.81
N THR A 518 2.07 39.49 -14.25
CA THR A 518 3.41 39.97 -13.86
C THR A 518 4.02 39.56 -12.52
N SER A 519 5.13 38.84 -12.65
CA SER A 519 6.10 38.46 -11.62
C SER A 519 6.92 39.68 -11.15
N PRO A 520 7.12 39.89 -9.83
CA PRO A 520 8.19 40.75 -9.33
C PRO A 520 9.31 39.93 -8.66
N GLY A 521 10.54 40.37 -8.93
CA GLY A 521 11.79 39.71 -8.60
C GLY A 521 12.14 39.60 -7.11
N SER A 522 13.19 38.79 -6.89
CA SER A 522 13.76 38.38 -5.61
C SER A 522 14.11 39.54 -4.66
N PRO A 523 13.75 39.48 -3.35
CA PRO A 523 14.11 40.53 -2.39
C PRO A 523 15.49 40.31 -1.73
N SER A 524 16.21 41.43 -1.57
CA SER A 524 17.53 41.58 -0.92
C SER A 524 17.48 41.38 0.61
N PRO A 525 18.56 40.86 1.26
CA PRO A 525 18.53 40.44 2.65
C PRO A 525 18.76 41.62 3.62
N SER A 526 17.69 42.30 4.04
CA SER A 526 17.72 43.12 5.28
C SER A 526 16.34 43.55 5.81
N THR A 527 15.25 42.86 5.45
CA THR A 527 13.90 43.21 5.94
C THR A 527 13.38 42.11 6.86
N VAL A 528 13.08 42.44 8.12
CA VAL A 528 12.50 41.50 9.11
C VAL A 528 11.02 41.87 9.32
N CYS A 529 10.12 40.90 9.18
CA CYS A 529 8.70 41.13 9.47
C CYS A 529 8.47 41.31 10.97
N THR A 530 7.76 42.37 11.39
CA THR A 530 7.42 42.63 12.80
C THR A 530 5.94 42.45 13.13
N SER A 531 5.05 42.44 12.13
CA SER A 531 3.60 42.21 12.28
C SER A 531 2.93 42.08 10.90
N GLY A 532 1.83 41.36 10.75
CA GLY A 532 1.05 41.27 9.51
C GLY A 532 -0.46 41.18 9.73
N ILE A 533 -1.25 41.50 8.71
CA ILE A 533 -2.73 41.41 8.69
C ILE A 533 -3.18 40.57 7.50
N GLY A 534 -4.21 39.74 7.70
CA GLY A 534 -4.77 38.87 6.68
C GLY A 534 -6.29 38.74 6.81
N PRO A 535 -7.02 38.44 5.72
CA PRO A 535 -8.44 38.14 5.81
C PRO A 535 -8.68 36.86 6.64
N GLU A 536 -9.81 36.82 7.35
CA GLU A 536 -10.27 35.67 8.16
C GLU A 536 -9.27 35.15 9.22
N ASN A 537 -9.13 33.84 9.35
CA ASN A 537 -8.39 33.09 10.36
C ASN A 537 -6.86 33.04 10.13
N TYR A 538 -6.36 33.76 9.13
CA TYR A 538 -4.92 33.76 8.77
C TYR A 538 -4.07 34.74 9.59
N ILE A 539 -4.64 35.49 10.52
CA ILE A 539 -3.89 36.41 11.41
C ILE A 539 -2.86 35.66 12.27
N GLY A 540 -3.20 34.46 12.76
CA GLY A 540 -2.30 33.63 13.56
C GLY A 540 -1.10 33.15 12.75
N LEU A 541 -1.31 32.79 11.48
CA LEU A 541 -0.25 32.37 10.58
C LEU A 541 0.69 33.55 10.23
N CYS A 542 0.14 34.76 10.07
CA CYS A 542 0.94 35.97 9.85
C CYS A 542 1.85 36.28 11.06
N GLN A 543 1.29 36.24 12.28
CA GLN A 543 2.07 36.46 13.50
C GLN A 543 3.15 35.39 13.70
N PHE A 544 2.83 34.13 13.42
CA PHE A 544 3.77 33.03 13.47
C PHE A 544 4.95 33.24 12.51
N CYS A 545 4.69 33.53 11.22
CA CYS A 545 5.75 33.75 10.23
C CYS A 545 6.66 34.94 10.57
N CYS A 546 6.11 36.02 11.10
CA CYS A 546 6.89 37.20 11.48
C CYS A 546 7.82 36.95 12.68
N ASN A 547 7.48 36.03 13.58
CA ASN A 547 8.40 35.57 14.63
C ASN A 547 9.69 34.93 14.09
N TYR A 548 9.65 34.42 12.85
CA TYR A 548 10.80 33.85 12.15
C TYR A 548 11.39 34.81 11.10
N GLY A 549 10.99 36.09 11.11
CA GLY A 549 11.48 37.11 10.18
C GLY A 549 11.02 36.92 8.73
N TYR A 550 10.04 36.04 8.49
CA TYR A 550 9.56 35.67 7.17
C TYR A 550 8.20 36.32 6.87
N CYS A 551 7.99 36.80 5.64
CA CYS A 551 6.71 37.32 5.16
C CYS A 551 6.31 36.61 3.86
N PRO A 552 5.24 35.80 3.83
CA PRO A 552 4.82 35.08 2.62
C PRO A 552 4.24 36.05 1.56
N PRO A 553 4.57 35.87 0.27
CA PRO A 553 4.03 36.73 -0.80
C PRO A 553 2.60 36.32 -1.18
N TRP A 554 1.63 37.13 -0.70
CA TRP A 554 0.20 37.18 -1.04
C TRP A 554 -0.69 35.94 -0.75
N PRO A 555 -1.96 36.13 -0.31
CA PRO A 555 -2.73 37.36 -0.26
C PRO A 555 -2.77 38.02 1.12
N LEU A 556 -1.70 38.72 1.48
CA LEU A 556 -1.52 39.36 2.78
C LEU A 556 -0.79 40.70 2.55
N TYR A 557 -1.46 41.82 2.84
CA TYR A 557 -0.86 43.15 2.80
C TYR A 557 -0.21 43.45 4.15
N VAL A 558 1.05 43.89 4.17
CA VAL A 558 1.73 44.35 5.40
C VAL A 558 2.37 45.72 5.15
N PRO A 559 2.09 46.77 5.95
CA PRO A 559 2.84 48.02 5.86
C PRO A 559 4.20 47.89 6.57
N ILE A 560 5.29 48.15 5.86
CA ILE A 560 6.67 48.11 6.37
C ILE A 560 7.01 49.44 7.06
N ILE A 561 7.38 49.42 8.34
CA ILE A 561 7.96 50.59 9.04
C ILE A 561 9.45 50.32 9.31
N ARG A 562 10.33 51.20 8.81
CA ARG A 562 11.76 51.17 9.09
C ARG A 562 12.04 51.74 10.50
N ARG A 563 12.77 51.00 11.34
CA ARG A 563 13.60 51.60 12.40
C ARG A 563 15.04 51.14 12.23
N SER A 564 15.93 52.09 11.96
CA SER A 564 17.35 51.96 12.23
C SER A 564 17.55 51.94 13.75
N ASN A 565 18.34 51.03 14.30
CA ASN A 565 18.96 51.32 15.60
C ASN A 565 20.35 50.71 15.73
N SER A 566 21.27 51.63 15.94
CA SER A 566 22.59 51.51 16.52
C SER A 566 22.55 51.02 17.99
N SER A 567 23.62 50.32 18.37
CA SER A 567 24.26 50.23 19.68
C SER A 567 23.51 49.68 20.92
N ALA A 568 24.03 48.56 21.40
CA ALA A 568 24.25 48.09 22.78
C ALA A 568 23.57 48.81 23.98
N THR A 569 22.91 48.03 24.85
CA THR A 569 23.31 47.80 26.25
C THR A 569 22.43 46.75 26.94
N SER A 570 23.04 46.02 27.86
CA SER A 570 22.51 45.00 28.78
C SER A 570 21.39 45.50 29.70
N HIS A 571 20.37 44.70 29.96
CA HIS A 571 19.67 44.62 31.26
C HIS A 571 18.91 43.28 31.39
N GLU A 572 19.24 42.52 32.43
CA GLU A 572 18.42 41.46 33.01
C GLU A 572 17.20 42.10 33.70
N PRO A 573 16.05 41.40 33.88
CA PRO A 573 15.71 41.07 35.27
C PRO A 573 14.90 39.78 35.51
N SER A 574 15.30 39.08 36.58
CA SER A 574 14.51 38.48 37.69
C SER A 574 13.43 37.40 37.47
N ARG A 575 13.64 36.29 38.20
CA ARG A 575 12.63 35.31 38.67
C ARG A 575 11.63 35.95 39.65
N ILE A 576 10.33 35.61 39.54
CA ILE A 576 9.36 35.54 40.66
C ILE A 576 8.41 34.34 40.43
N SER A 577 8.20 33.56 41.49
CA SER A 577 7.27 32.43 41.62
C SER A 577 5.81 32.87 41.79
N ILE A 578 4.85 32.05 41.37
CA ILE A 578 3.51 32.03 41.98
C ILE A 578 3.04 30.58 42.15
N ALA A 579 2.85 30.18 43.41
CA ALA A 579 2.05 29.03 43.80
C ALA A 579 0.68 29.54 44.30
N GLY A 580 -0.39 28.82 43.95
CA GLY A 580 -1.45 28.50 44.93
C GLY A 580 -2.88 29.04 44.71
N ARG A 581 -3.78 28.04 44.57
CA ARG A 581 -5.18 27.91 45.07
C ARG A 581 -6.28 28.69 44.32
N ARG A 582 -7.45 28.11 44.03
CA ARG A 582 -8.18 26.99 44.66
C ARG A 582 -8.53 25.88 43.68
#